data_AF-A0A9P4QU01-F1
#
_entry.id   AF-A0A9P4QU01-F1
#
_cell.length_a   1.000
_cell.length_b   1.000
_cell.length_c   1.000
_cell.angle_alpha   90.00
_cell.angle_beta   90.00
_cell.angle_gamma   90.00
#
_symmetry.space_group_name_H-M   'P 1'
#
loop_
_entity.id
_entity.type
_entity.pdbx_description
1 polymer ?
#
loop_
_entity_poly.entity_id
_entity_poly.type
_entity_poly.pdbx_seq_one_letter_code
_entity_poly.pdbx_strand_id
1 'polypeptide(L)'
;MMANLTYAVLALVPVSWYIYFQLRQWRFQKYSHIPQHYPQSFLLGHLKLIAEGFKKFGDGRHIDYVIEQLINAKGRPGILFLDLRPANYPMAIITTHDIAEQVTKPTKMHPYSVTKSPTFQMSYRRLVGKFSLISEE
;
A
#
# COMPACT_ATOMS: atom_id res chain seq x y z
N MET A 1 38.44 8.89 25.55
CA MET A 1 37.55 9.48 24.52
C MET A 1 37.53 8.67 23.22
N MET A 2 38.69 8.33 22.63
CA MET A 2 38.79 7.51 21.40
C MET A 2 38.14 6.12 21.49
N ALA A 3 38.30 5.41 22.61
CA ALA A 3 37.70 4.08 22.81
C ALA A 3 36.16 4.08 22.77
N ASN A 4 35.52 5.11 23.32
CA ASN A 4 34.07 5.24 23.30
C ASN A 4 33.56 5.49 21.88
N LEU A 5 34.32 6.22 21.06
CA LEU A 5 34.00 6.46 19.65
C LEU A 5 34.11 5.16 18.84
N THR A 6 35.16 4.36 19.04
CA THR A 6 35.29 3.06 18.36
C THR A 6 34.19 2.08 18.77
N TYR A 7 33.84 1.99 20.06
CA TYR A 7 32.70 1.16 20.49
C TYR A 7 31.37 1.66 19.94
N ALA A 8 31.16 2.98 19.86
CA ALA A 8 29.97 3.55 19.25
C ALA A 8 29.87 3.21 17.75
N VAL A 9 30.97 3.33 17.01
CA VAL A 9 31.02 2.96 15.57
C VAL A 9 30.76 1.46 15.38
N LEU A 10 31.36 0.61 16.22
CA LEU A 10 31.13 -0.83 16.17
C LEU A 10 29.68 -1.21 16.50
N ALA A 11 29.03 -0.49 17.42
CA ALA A 11 27.63 -0.72 17.78
C ALA A 11 26.65 -0.29 16.66
N LEU A 12 27.02 0.64 15.78
CA LEU A 12 26.16 1.06 14.66
C LEU A 12 25.91 -0.07 13.66
N VAL A 13 26.84 -1.00 13.48
CA VAL A 13 26.69 -2.11 12.51
C VAL A 13 25.53 -3.04 12.89
N PRO A 14 25.48 -3.66 14.09
CA PRO A 14 24.37 -4.54 14.46
C PRO A 14 23.06 -3.77 14.61
N VAL A 15 23.09 -2.52 15.07
CA VAL A 15 21.89 -1.67 15.18
C VAL A 15 21.31 -1.38 13.80
N SER A 16 22.16 -0.99 12.83
CA SER A 16 21.72 -0.74 11.45
C SER A 16 21.19 -2.00 10.79
N TRP A 17 21.85 -3.15 11.01
CA TRP A 17 21.38 -4.44 10.52
C TRP A 17 20.02 -4.81 11.10
N TYR A 18 19.83 -4.63 12.42
CA TYR A 18 18.57 -4.91 13.09
C TYR A 18 17.45 -4.01 12.56
N ILE A 19 17.69 -2.72 12.41
CA ILE A 19 16.72 -1.77 11.84
C ILE A 19 16.40 -2.15 10.40
N TYR A 20 17.41 -2.44 9.57
CA TYR A 20 17.21 -2.90 8.20
C TYR A 20 16.36 -4.17 8.13
N PHE A 21 16.67 -5.16 8.96
CA PHE A 21 15.93 -6.41 9.05
C PHE A 21 14.47 -6.15 9.43
N GLN A 22 14.22 -5.39 10.50
CA GLN A 22 12.87 -5.05 10.95
C GLN A 22 12.07 -4.31 9.88
N LEU A 23 12.68 -3.31 9.22
CA LEU A 23 12.04 -2.58 8.13
C LEU A 23 11.72 -3.50 6.94
N ARG A 24 12.64 -4.42 6.60
CA ARG A 24 12.44 -5.39 5.52
C ARG A 24 11.29 -6.35 5.85
N GLN A 25 11.23 -6.86 7.08
CA GLN A 25 10.13 -7.72 7.51
C GLN A 25 8.80 -6.97 7.51
N TRP A 26 8.73 -5.79 8.12
CA TRP A 26 7.53 -4.96 8.12
C TRP A 26 7.05 -4.62 6.71
N ARG A 27 7.98 -4.40 5.77
CA ARG A 27 7.63 -4.04 4.40
C ARG A 27 7.09 -5.19 3.57
N PHE A 28 7.75 -6.36 3.63
CA PHE A 28 7.46 -7.47 2.71
C PHE A 28 6.62 -8.60 3.33
N GLN A 29 6.65 -8.81 4.64
CA GLN A 29 5.88 -9.91 5.26
C GLN A 29 4.42 -9.52 5.55
N LYS A 30 4.13 -8.27 5.90
CA LYS A 30 2.79 -7.85 6.35
C LYS A 30 1.68 -8.23 5.37
N TYR A 31 1.96 -8.18 4.06
CA TYR A 31 1.00 -8.46 2.98
C TYR A 31 1.47 -9.59 2.05
N SER A 32 2.38 -10.46 2.51
CA SER A 32 2.92 -11.55 1.68
C SER A 32 1.88 -12.62 1.32
N HIS A 33 0.77 -12.67 2.06
CA HIS A 33 -0.36 -13.57 1.79
C HIS A 33 -1.22 -13.12 0.60
N ILE A 34 -1.10 -11.86 0.18
CA ILE A 34 -1.79 -11.34 -1.00
C ILE A 34 -0.93 -11.62 -2.24
N PRO A 35 -1.50 -12.15 -3.35
CA PRO A 35 -0.76 -12.39 -4.58
C PRO A 35 0.01 -11.16 -5.07
N GLN A 36 1.32 -11.32 -5.27
CA GLN A 36 2.22 -10.27 -5.75
C GLN A 36 2.44 -10.42 -7.25
N HIS A 37 1.84 -9.54 -8.06
CA HIS A 37 1.94 -9.58 -9.52
C HIS A 37 3.12 -8.75 -10.08
N TYR A 38 3.64 -7.83 -9.28
CA TYR A 38 4.73 -6.91 -9.63
C TYR A 38 5.83 -6.93 -8.57
N PRO A 39 7.09 -6.68 -8.97
CA PRO A 39 8.19 -6.58 -8.02
C PRO A 39 8.08 -5.29 -7.20
N GLN A 40 8.17 -5.44 -5.88
CA GLN A 40 8.12 -4.35 -4.92
C GLN A 40 9.53 -3.90 -4.54
N SER A 41 9.84 -2.60 -4.69
CA SER A 41 11.11 -2.03 -4.23
C SER A 41 11.09 -1.77 -2.71
N PHE A 42 12.26 -1.87 -2.07
CA PHE A 42 12.36 -1.69 -0.61
C PHE A 42 12.08 -0.26 -0.14
N LEU A 43 12.51 0.75 -0.89
CA LEU A 43 12.29 2.15 -0.49
C LEU A 43 10.96 2.69 -1.01
N LEU A 44 10.64 2.43 -2.27
CA LEU A 44 9.56 3.10 -3.00
C LEU A 44 8.39 2.18 -3.38
N GLY A 45 8.40 0.90 -2.98
CA GLY A 45 7.33 -0.03 -3.28
C GLY A 45 7.12 -0.14 -4.80
N HIS A 46 5.90 0.16 -5.24
CA HIS A 46 5.49 0.20 -6.64
C HIS A 46 5.41 1.63 -7.20
N LEU A 47 5.89 2.65 -6.50
CA LEU A 47 5.86 4.03 -7.00
C LEU A 47 6.65 4.20 -8.30
N LYS A 48 7.75 3.47 -8.48
CA LYS A 48 8.50 3.46 -9.74
C LYS A 48 7.63 2.92 -10.89
N LEU A 49 6.89 1.83 -10.66
CA LEU A 49 5.98 1.23 -11.64
C LEU A 49 4.88 2.22 -12.05
N ILE A 50 4.33 2.94 -11.08
CA ILE A 50 3.30 3.96 -11.30
C ILE A 50 3.86 5.15 -12.08
N ALA A 51 5.05 5.64 -11.72
CA ALA A 51 5.73 6.72 -12.43
C ALA A 51 6.05 6.35 -13.88
N GLU A 52 6.47 5.11 -14.12
CA GLU A 52 6.66 4.57 -15.48
C GLU A 52 5.33 4.49 -16.25
N GLY A 53 4.25 4.13 -15.57
CA GLY A 53 2.89 4.18 -16.13
C GLY A 53 2.50 5.58 -16.59
N PHE A 54 2.63 6.59 -15.71
CA PHE A 54 2.38 7.99 -16.09
C PHE A 54 3.24 8.44 -17.27
N LYS A 55 4.54 8.09 -17.26
CA LYS A 55 5.46 8.44 -18.34
C LYS A 55 5.03 7.84 -19.69
N LYS A 56 4.41 6.65 -19.71
CA LYS A 56 3.91 6.01 -20.93
C LYS A 56 2.69 6.74 -21.51
N PHE A 57 1.81 7.27 -20.67
CA PHE A 57 0.66 8.05 -21.16
C PHE A 57 1.07 9.42 -21.69
N GLY A 58 2.11 10.03 -21.13
CA GLY A 58 2.61 11.33 -21.57
C GLY A 58 1.68 12.50 -21.25
N ASP A 59 0.64 12.28 -20.46
CA ASP A 59 -0.32 13.29 -20.02
C ASP A 59 -0.65 13.17 -18.51
N GLY A 60 -1.39 14.15 -17.99
CA GLY A 60 -1.79 14.23 -16.58
C GLY A 60 -3.05 13.43 -16.23
N ARG A 61 -3.30 12.28 -16.88
CA ARG A 61 -4.49 11.45 -16.60
C ARG A 61 -4.55 11.01 -15.14
N HIS A 62 -5.75 10.62 -14.70
CA HIS A 62 -5.94 10.06 -13.37
C HIS A 62 -5.21 8.72 -13.20
N ILE A 63 -4.76 8.41 -11.97
CA ILE A 63 -4.00 7.19 -11.66
C ILE A 63 -4.74 5.91 -12.02
N ASP A 64 -6.07 5.94 -12.03
CA ASP A 64 -6.90 4.76 -12.35
C ASP A 64 -6.62 4.22 -13.76
N TYR A 65 -6.26 5.09 -14.72
CA TYR A 65 -5.88 4.64 -16.06
C TYR A 65 -4.55 3.88 -16.06
N VAL A 66 -3.60 4.31 -15.23
CA VAL A 66 -2.33 3.59 -15.01
C VAL A 66 -2.62 2.24 -14.37
N ILE A 67 -3.45 2.21 -13.33
CA ILE A 67 -3.85 0.98 -12.64
C ILE A 67 -4.55 0.01 -13.59
N GLU A 68 -5.50 0.49 -14.40
CA GLU A 68 -6.23 -0.32 -15.37
C GLU A 68 -5.28 -0.93 -16.41
N GLN A 69 -4.28 -0.18 -16.87
CA GLN A 69 -3.23 -0.72 -17.74
C GLN A 69 -2.42 -1.82 -17.04
N LEU A 70 -2.07 -1.65 -15.76
CA LEU A 70 -1.35 -2.65 -14.98
C LEU A 70 -2.19 -3.92 -14.76
N ILE A 71 -3.50 -3.79 -14.56
CA ILE A 71 -4.45 -4.91 -14.44
C ILE A 71 -4.48 -5.68 -15.77
N ASN A 72 -4.66 -4.97 -16.88
CA ASN A 72 -4.71 -5.57 -18.22
C ASN A 72 -3.39 -6.26 -18.60
N ALA A 73 -2.24 -5.67 -18.26
CA ALA A 73 -0.92 -6.24 -18.51
C ALA A 73 -0.64 -7.57 -17.78
N LYS A 74 -1.42 -7.90 -16.74
CA LYS A 74 -1.29 -9.15 -15.97
C LYS A 74 -2.44 -10.13 -16.23
N GLY A 75 -3.23 -9.90 -17.28
CA GLY A 75 -4.36 -10.77 -17.61
C GLY A 75 -5.54 -10.61 -16.65
N ARG A 76 -5.73 -9.42 -16.07
CA ARG A 76 -6.84 -9.07 -15.16
C ARG A 76 -6.94 -10.00 -13.93
N PRO A 77 -5.91 -10.04 -13.07
CA PRO A 77 -5.96 -10.85 -11.86
C PRO A 77 -7.06 -10.35 -10.92
N GLY A 78 -7.76 -11.26 -10.23
CA GLY A 78 -8.88 -10.92 -9.34
C GLY A 78 -8.54 -9.93 -8.22
N ILE A 79 -7.27 -9.93 -7.78
CA ILE A 79 -6.71 -8.97 -6.83
C ILE A 79 -5.38 -8.46 -7.39
N LEU A 80 -5.18 -7.15 -7.38
CA LEU A 80 -3.90 -6.52 -7.65
C LEU A 80 -3.43 -5.75 -6.41
N PHE A 81 -2.32 -6.19 -5.81
CA PHE A 81 -1.69 -5.46 -4.71
C PHE A 81 -0.69 -4.42 -5.21
N LEU A 82 -0.81 -3.19 -4.70
CA LEU A 82 0.12 -2.10 -4.94
C LEU A 82 0.60 -1.48 -3.61
N ASP A 83 1.86 -1.73 -3.26
CA ASP A 83 2.56 -0.97 -2.22
C ASP A 83 2.89 0.47 -2.67
N LEU A 84 2.17 1.45 -2.15
CA LEU A 84 2.36 2.88 -2.44
C LEU A 84 3.27 3.60 -1.43
N ARG A 85 3.87 2.88 -0.48
CA ARG A 85 4.74 3.49 0.53
C ARG A 85 6.04 4.02 -0.11
N PRO A 86 6.54 5.19 0.32
CA PRO A 86 6.09 5.97 1.48
C PRO A 86 5.00 7.02 1.16
N ALA A 87 4.59 7.16 -0.10
CA ALA A 87 3.68 8.22 -0.51
C ALA A 87 2.23 8.02 -0.02
N ASN A 88 1.76 6.78 0.02
CA ASN A 88 0.42 6.45 0.50
C ASN A 88 0.36 5.04 1.12
N TYR A 89 -0.79 4.68 1.68
CA TYR A 89 -1.06 3.34 2.21
C TYR A 89 -0.98 2.28 1.10
N PRO A 90 -0.52 1.05 1.41
CA PRO A 90 -0.66 -0.08 0.50
C PRO A 90 -2.12 -0.32 0.13
N MET A 91 -2.36 -0.65 -1.13
CA MET A 91 -3.70 -0.80 -1.68
C MET A 91 -3.88 -2.18 -2.30
N ALA A 92 -5.00 -2.83 -1.99
CA ALA A 92 -5.45 -4.03 -2.68
C ALA A 92 -6.62 -3.64 -3.58
N ILE A 93 -6.45 -3.85 -4.88
CA ILE A 93 -7.44 -3.50 -5.90
C ILE A 93 -8.18 -4.78 -6.27
N ILE A 94 -9.48 -4.79 -6.04
CA ILE A 94 -10.35 -5.92 -6.37
C ILE A 94 -10.91 -5.71 -7.77
N THR A 95 -10.71 -6.68 -8.66
CA THR A 95 -11.05 -6.53 -10.09
C THR A 95 -12.18 -7.44 -10.55
N THR A 96 -12.58 -8.41 -9.71
CA THR A 96 -13.64 -9.37 -10.01
C THR A 96 -14.81 -9.24 -9.04
N HIS A 97 -16.01 -9.47 -9.56
CA HIS A 97 -17.24 -9.42 -8.79
C HIS A 97 -17.24 -10.43 -7.63
N ASP A 98 -16.82 -11.67 -7.88
CA ASP A 98 -16.86 -12.74 -6.87
C ASP A 98 -16.05 -12.38 -5.63
N ILE A 99 -14.85 -11.82 -5.83
CA ILE A 99 -14.00 -11.40 -4.71
C ILE A 99 -14.58 -10.15 -4.02
N ALA A 100 -15.12 -9.20 -4.80
CA ALA A 100 -15.77 -8.03 -4.25
C ALA A 100 -16.93 -8.43 -3.32
N GLU A 101 -17.77 -9.37 -3.75
CA GLU A 101 -18.86 -9.88 -2.94
C GLU A 101 -18.37 -10.49 -1.62
N GLN A 102 -17.28 -11.28 -1.66
CA GLN A 102 -16.72 -11.87 -0.44
C GLN A 102 -16.15 -10.81 0.53
N VAL A 103 -15.52 -9.76 0.01
CA VAL A 103 -14.93 -8.70 0.83
C VAL A 103 -16.01 -7.80 1.44
N THR A 104 -17.11 -7.58 0.74
CA THR A 104 -18.21 -6.72 1.22
C THR A 104 -19.20 -7.42 2.15
N LYS A 105 -19.13 -8.74 2.27
CA LYS A 105 -20.06 -9.51 3.12
C LYS A 105 -19.92 -9.09 4.59
N PRO A 106 -21.05 -8.88 5.29
CA PRO A 106 -21.05 -8.69 6.74
C PRO A 106 -20.35 -9.83 7.46
N THR A 107 -19.48 -9.49 8.40
CA THR A 107 -18.82 -10.45 9.29
C THR A 107 -19.08 -10.09 10.75
N LYS A 108 -18.76 -11.00 11.69
CA LYS A 108 -18.84 -10.68 13.12
C LYS A 108 -17.97 -9.48 13.52
N MET A 109 -16.84 -9.28 12.83
CA MET A 109 -15.94 -8.13 13.07
C MET A 109 -16.44 -6.85 12.37
N HIS A 110 -17.14 -6.99 11.25
CA HIS A 110 -17.63 -5.90 10.41
C HIS A 110 -19.09 -6.14 10.01
N PRO A 111 -20.06 -5.87 10.91
CA PRO A 111 -21.46 -6.24 10.68
C PRO A 111 -22.18 -5.35 9.65
N TYR A 112 -21.70 -4.12 9.41
CA TYR A 112 -22.38 -3.15 8.57
C TYR A 112 -21.65 -2.86 7.25
N SER A 113 -20.32 -2.81 7.26
CA SER A 113 -19.47 -2.44 6.12
C SER A 113 -18.03 -2.80 6.43
N VAL A 114 -17.20 -2.93 5.41
CA VAL A 114 -15.73 -2.86 5.55
C VAL A 114 -15.31 -1.54 6.19
N THR A 115 -14.12 -1.55 6.82
CA THR A 115 -13.48 -0.37 7.41
C THR A 115 -13.34 0.75 6.39
N LYS A 116 -13.57 1.99 6.83
CA LYS A 116 -13.57 3.14 5.93
C LYS A 116 -12.13 3.51 5.58
N SER A 117 -11.94 4.00 4.35
CA SER A 117 -10.60 4.40 3.91
C SER A 117 -10.09 5.57 4.76
N PRO A 118 -8.82 5.52 5.24
CA PRO A 118 -8.19 6.65 5.91
C PRO A 118 -8.23 7.93 5.07
N THR A 119 -8.23 7.81 3.74
CA THR A 119 -8.35 8.96 2.83
C THR A 119 -9.71 9.67 2.98
N PHE A 120 -10.81 8.92 3.14
CA PHE A 120 -12.12 9.51 3.38
C PHE A 120 -12.20 10.19 4.76
N GLN A 121 -11.65 9.53 5.78
CA GLN A 121 -11.63 10.05 7.15
C GLN A 121 -10.74 11.30 7.30
N MET A 122 -9.57 11.32 6.66
CA MET A 122 -8.57 12.38 6.85
C MET A 122 -8.73 13.52 5.84
N SER A 123 -8.87 13.20 4.56
CA SER A 123 -8.80 14.19 3.46
C SER A 123 -10.16 14.72 3.05
N TYR A 124 -11.19 13.87 3.02
CA TYR A 124 -12.51 14.24 2.46
C TYR A 124 -13.59 14.53 3.48
N ARG A 125 -13.31 14.41 4.78
CA ARG A 125 -14.28 14.64 5.87
C ARG A 125 -14.98 16.00 5.81
N ARG A 126 -14.33 17.04 5.29
CA ARG A 126 -14.95 18.37 5.11
C ARG A 126 -15.95 18.42 3.96
N LEU A 127 -15.82 17.55 2.96
CA LEU A 127 -16.72 17.46 1.81
C LEU A 127 -17.95 16.61 2.12
N VAL A 128 -17.74 15.44 2.75
CA VAL A 128 -18.82 14.48 3.02
C VAL A 128 -19.48 14.66 4.40
N GLY A 129 -18.94 15.53 5.25
CA GLY A 129 -19.42 15.75 6.62
C GLY A 129 -18.71 14.87 7.64
N LYS A 130 -18.49 15.39 8.84
CA LYS A 130 -17.73 14.71 9.90
C LYS A 130 -18.38 13.41 10.38
N PHE A 131 -19.71 13.39 10.43
CA PHE A 131 -20.53 12.31 11.00
C PHE A 131 -21.33 11.59 9.92
N SER A 132 -20.78 11.54 8.70
CA SER A 132 -21.43 10.85 7.59
C SER A 132 -21.20 9.35 7.69
N LEU A 133 -22.20 8.57 7.25
CA LEU A 133 -22.15 7.10 7.22
C LEU A 133 -20.96 6.55 6.40
N ILE A 134 -20.40 7.35 5.49
CA ILE A 134 -19.24 6.97 4.66
C ILE A 134 -17.90 7.45 5.22
N SER A 135 -17.91 8.26 6.29
CA SER A 135 -16.69 8.80 6.92
C SER A 135 -16.47 8.35 8.35
N GLU A 136 -17.53 8.16 9.14
CA GLU A 136 -17.46 7.71 10.54
C GLU A 136 -17.55 6.19 10.61
N GLU A 137 -16.83 5.59 11.57
CA GLU A 137 -16.90 4.15 11.86
C GLU A 137 -17.86 3.85 13.01
#